data_AF-A0A2W4PHL5-F1
#
_entry.id   AF-A0A2W4PHL5-F1
#
_cell.length_a   1.000
_cell.length_b   1.000
_cell.length_c   1.000
_cell.angle_alpha   90.00
_cell.angle_beta   90.00
_cell.angle_gamma   90.00
#
_symmetry.space_group_name_H-M   'P 1'
#
loop_
_entity.id
_entity.type
_entity.pdbx_description
1 polymer ?
#
loop_
_entity_poly.entity_id
_entity_poly.type
_entity_poly.pdbx_seq_one_letter_code
_entity_poly.pdbx_strand_id
1 'polypeptide(L)'
;MLPDAVVIAIFFALIGWFGTLIAIGGSQLSTLWKQLLLIPSWIPWAVLALGAPVVQGALDMSGAIGIAGAMTIGMTLSILVSQRRSR
;
A
#
# COMPACT_ATOMS: atom_id res chain seq x y z
N MET A 1 11.64 0.06 -21.58
CA MET A 1 11.32 1.35 -20.95
C MET A 1 9.90 1.26 -20.45
N LEU A 2 9.65 1.42 -19.15
CA LEU A 2 8.27 1.52 -18.66
C LEU A 2 7.64 2.76 -19.27
N PRO A 3 6.41 2.69 -19.80
CA PRO A 3 5.73 3.86 -20.35
C PRO A 3 5.63 4.95 -19.29
N ASP A 4 5.83 6.21 -19.67
CA ASP A 4 5.77 7.34 -18.73
C ASP A 4 4.46 7.35 -17.93
N ALA A 5 3.36 6.89 -18.55
CA ALA A 5 2.06 6.71 -17.91
C ALA A 5 2.07 5.74 -16.71
N VAL A 6 2.87 4.66 -16.77
CA VAL A 6 2.98 3.69 -15.67
C VAL A 6 3.74 4.30 -14.51
N VAL A 7 4.84 4.99 -14.80
CA VAL A 7 5.64 5.69 -13.79
C VAL A 7 4.76 6.73 -13.09
N ILE A 8 4.03 7.54 -13.86
CA ILE A 8 3.08 8.54 -13.33
C ILE A 8 2.00 7.89 -12.46
N ALA A 9 1.40 6.78 -12.90
CA ALA A 9 0.38 6.06 -12.13
C ALA A 9 0.91 5.55 -10.79
N ILE A 10 2.14 5.02 -10.76
CA ILE A 10 2.81 4.58 -9.53
C ILE A 10 3.04 5.78 -8.59
N PHE A 11 3.53 6.91 -9.12
CA PHE A 11 3.74 8.12 -8.31
C PHE A 11 2.44 8.64 -7.69
N PHE A 12 1.36 8.77 -8.47
CA PHE A 12 0.07 9.22 -7.94
C PHE A 12 -0.50 8.25 -6.91
N ALA A 13 -0.36 6.94 -7.14
CA ALA A 13 -0.82 5.93 -6.20
C ALA A 13 -0.05 5.97 -4.87
N LEU A 14 1.28 6.17 -4.91
CA LEU A 14 2.10 6.33 -3.71
C LEU A 14 1.74 7.59 -2.92
N ILE A 15 1.54 8.72 -3.61
CA ILE A 15 1.16 9.99 -2.99
C ILE A 15 -0.24 9.88 -2.35
N GLY A 16 -1.21 9.33 -3.08
CA GLY A 16 -2.57 9.10 -2.60
C GLY A 16 -2.60 8.18 -1.38
N TRP A 17 -1.83 7.09 -1.43
CA TRP A 17 -1.68 6.19 -0.30
C TRP A 17 -1.08 6.88 0.93
N PHE A 18 0.00 7.65 0.77
CA PHE A 18 0.61 8.41 1.87
C PHE A 18 -0.36 9.42 2.49
N GLY A 19 -1.16 10.11 1.66
CA GLY A 19 -2.23 10.98 2.16
C GLY A 19 -3.27 10.22 2.98
N THR A 20 -3.59 8.99 2.57
CA THR A 20 -4.52 8.11 3.30
C THR A 20 -3.95 7.68 4.66
N LEU A 21 -2.65 7.37 4.73
CA LEU A 21 -1.95 7.02 5.98
C LEU A 21 -2.01 8.18 6.99
N ILE A 22 -1.76 9.41 6.54
CA ILE A 22 -1.80 10.61 7.39
C ILE A 22 -3.22 10.88 7.89
N ALA A 23 -4.22 10.76 7.01
CA ALA A 23 -5.62 10.96 7.36
C ALA A 23 -6.12 9.94 8.41
N ILE A 24 -5.76 8.66 8.26
CA ILE A 24 -6.13 7.62 9.23
C ILE A 24 -5.39 7.82 10.57
N GLY A 25 -4.11 8.16 10.50
CA GLY A 25 -3.27 8.47 11.66
C GLY A 25 -3.82 9.62 12.51
N GLY A 26 -4.36 10.66 11.86
CA GLY A 26 -4.97 11.83 12.49
C GLY A 26 -6.39 11.63 13.05
N SER A 27 -7.09 10.54 12.71
CA SER A 27 -8.45 10.30 13.23
C SER A 27 -8.46 9.96 14.73
N GLN A 28 -9.56 10.18 15.45
CA GLN A 28 -9.68 9.78 16.87
C GLN A 28 -10.04 8.28 17.05
N LEU A 29 -9.84 7.45 16.03
CA LEU A 29 -10.14 6.02 16.11
C LEU A 29 -9.19 5.29 17.07
N SER A 30 -9.72 4.32 17.79
CA SER A 30 -8.94 3.41 18.64
C SER A 30 -7.78 2.80 17.86
N THR A 31 -6.62 2.64 18.51
CA THR A 31 -5.36 2.15 17.91
C THR A 31 -5.53 0.85 17.12
N LEU A 32 -6.43 -0.03 17.57
CA LEU A 32 -6.80 -1.26 16.89
C LEU A 32 -7.53 -1.02 15.56
N TRP A 33 -8.47 -0.08 15.52
CA TRP A 33 -9.22 0.27 14.32
C TRP A 33 -8.38 1.03 13.31
N LYS A 34 -7.46 1.89 13.77
CA LYS A 34 -6.46 2.52 12.89
C LYS A 34 -5.60 1.47 12.21
N GLN A 35 -5.08 0.49 12.96
CA GLN A 35 -4.24 -0.58 12.40
C GLN A 35 -5.02 -1.49 11.44
N LEU A 36 -6.26 -1.84 11.78
CA LEU A 36 -7.13 -2.63 10.91
C LEU A 36 -7.56 -1.90 9.63
N LEU A 37 -7.61 -0.56 9.62
CA LEU A 37 -7.91 0.23 8.42
C LEU A 37 -6.66 0.57 7.61
N LEU A 38 -5.49 0.71 8.24
CA LEU A 38 -4.22 0.95 7.57
C LEU A 38 -3.84 -0.22 6.64
N ILE A 39 -3.98 -1.46 7.12
CA ILE A 39 -3.60 -2.67 6.38
C ILE A 39 -4.42 -2.90 5.08
N PRO A 40 -5.73 -2.66 5.00
CA PRO A 40 -6.46 -2.75 3.74
C PRO A 40 -6.44 -1.45 2.92
N SER A 41 -6.17 -0.28 3.53
CA SER A 41 -6.24 1.01 2.82
C SER A 41 -5.28 1.14 1.64
N TRP A 42 -4.18 0.37 1.62
CA TRP A 42 -3.22 0.39 0.51
C TRP A 42 -3.64 -0.51 -0.66
N ILE A 43 -4.59 -1.45 -0.47
CA ILE A 43 -5.03 -2.39 -1.52
C ILE A 43 -5.62 -1.65 -2.74
N PRO A 44 -6.53 -0.66 -2.61
CA PRO A 44 -7.04 0.09 -3.75
C PRO A 44 -5.94 0.83 -4.52
N TRP A 45 -4.98 1.40 -3.79
CA TRP A 45 -3.83 2.11 -4.38
C TRP A 45 -2.86 1.15 -5.08
N ALA A 46 -2.65 -0.04 -4.52
CA ALA A 46 -1.87 -1.08 -5.14
C ALA A 46 -2.52 -1.62 -6.41
N VAL A 47 -3.84 -1.80 -6.42
CA VAL A 47 -4.58 -2.19 -7.64
C VAL A 47 -4.49 -1.09 -8.70
N LEU A 48 -4.52 0.18 -8.31
CA LEU A 48 -4.30 1.31 -9.24
C LEU A 48 -2.87 1.34 -9.80
N ALA A 49 -1.87 1.19 -8.93
CA ALA A 49 -0.45 1.23 -9.30
C ALA A 49 0.00 0.02 -10.11
N LEU A 50 -0.47 -1.18 -9.73
CA LEU A 50 -0.10 -2.46 -10.34
C LEU A 50 -1.03 -2.85 -11.48
N GLY A 51 -2.26 -2.33 -11.51
CA GLY A 51 -3.21 -2.59 -12.60
C GLY A 51 -2.71 -2.08 -13.95
N ALA A 52 -2.09 -0.90 -14.00
CA ALA A 52 -1.50 -0.39 -15.24
C ALA A 52 -0.33 -1.28 -15.78
N PRO A 53 0.68 -1.66 -14.97
CA PRO A 53 1.71 -2.62 -15.36
C PRO A 53 1.17 -4.00 -15.76
N VAL A 54 0.16 -4.51 -15.05
CA VAL A 54 -0.43 -5.83 -15.31
C VAL A 54 -1.18 -5.85 -16.63
N VAL A 55 -2.04 -4.85 -16.89
CA VAL A 55 -2.80 -4.76 -18.15
C VAL A 55 -1.88 -4.53 -19.36
N GLN A 56 -0.75 -3.86 -19.16
CA GLN A 56 0.25 -3.64 -20.22
C GLN A 56 1.19 -4.83 -20.43
N GLY A 57 1.04 -5.92 -19.68
CA GLY A 57 1.90 -7.11 -19.78
C GLY A 57 3.33 -6.89 -19.28
N ALA A 58 3.60 -5.75 -18.62
CA ALA A 58 4.90 -5.43 -18.04
C ALA A 58 5.14 -6.13 -16.69
N LEU A 59 4.07 -6.61 -16.05
CA LEU A 59 4.12 -7.26 -14.74
C LEU A 59 3.13 -8.43 -14.71
N ASP A 60 3.62 -9.63 -14.45
CA ASP A 60 2.77 -10.82 -14.41
C ASP A 60 1.87 -10.82 -13.17
N MET A 61 0.70 -11.46 -13.26
CA MET A 61 -0.30 -11.51 -12.17
C MET A 61 0.32 -12.09 -10.89
N SER A 62 1.19 -13.09 -11.06
CA SER A 62 1.96 -13.72 -9.98
C SER A 62 2.90 -12.72 -9.28
N GLY A 63 3.59 -11.88 -10.06
CA GLY A 63 4.46 -10.80 -9.57
C GLY A 63 3.68 -9.71 -8.83
N ALA A 64 2.49 -9.34 -9.32
CA ALA A 64 1.63 -8.36 -8.66
C ALA A 64 1.15 -8.87 -7.29
N ILE A 65 0.74 -10.13 -7.20
CA ILE A 65 0.36 -10.77 -5.94
C ILE A 65 1.57 -10.88 -5.01
N GLY A 66 2.76 -11.19 -5.52
CA GLY A 66 4.01 -11.23 -4.74
C GLY A 66 4.36 -9.88 -4.11
N ILE A 67 4.31 -8.81 -4.89
CA ILE A 67 4.52 -7.43 -4.40
C ILE A 67 3.46 -7.09 -3.35
N ALA A 68 2.20 -7.46 -3.61
CA ALA A 68 1.11 -7.20 -2.70
C ALA A 68 1.25 -7.94 -1.35
N GLY A 69 1.66 -9.21 -1.40
CA GLY A 69 1.96 -10.02 -0.22
C GLY A 69 3.13 -9.46 0.57
N ALA A 70 4.22 -9.09 -0.12
CA ALA A 70 5.40 -8.49 0.51
C ALA A 70 5.07 -7.17 1.22
N MET A 71 4.26 -6.31 0.59
CA MET A 71 3.79 -5.07 1.24
C MET A 71 2.91 -5.34 2.46
N THR A 72 1.97 -6.29 2.38
CA THR A 72 1.11 -6.67 3.52
C THR A 72 1.94 -7.16 4.70
N ILE A 73 2.94 -8.03 4.43
CA ILE A 73 3.85 -8.55 5.45
C ILE A 73 4.68 -7.41 6.04
N GLY A 74 5.25 -6.54 5.19
CA GLY A 74 6.04 -5.38 5.63
C GLY A 74 5.26 -4.42 6.54
N MET A 75 4.00 -4.13 6.21
CA MET A 75 3.13 -3.32 7.07
C MET A 75 2.79 -4.03 8.38
N THR A 76 2.48 -5.32 8.32
CA THR A 76 2.17 -6.12 9.52
C THR A 76 3.38 -6.15 10.48
N LEU A 77 4.58 -6.34 9.94
CA LEU A 77 5.83 -6.30 10.70
C LEU A 77 6.10 -4.91 11.29
N SER A 78 5.87 -3.85 10.52
CA SER A 78 6.02 -2.46 10.99
C SER A 78 5.09 -2.16 12.17
N ILE A 79 3.85 -2.66 12.12
CA ILE A 79 2.88 -2.55 13.22
C ILE A 79 3.36 -3.34 14.44
N LEU A 80 3.79 -4.59 14.26
CA LEU A 80 4.31 -5.43 15.36
C LEU A 80 5.51 -4.78 16.05
N VAL A 81 6.45 -4.23 15.27
CA VAL A 81 7.62 -3.52 15.80
C VAL A 81 7.21 -2.25 16.54
N SER A 82 6.27 -1.47 15.98
CA SER A 82 5.73 -0.28 16.64
C SER A 82 5.06 -0.61 17.98
N GLN A 83 4.27 -1.69 18.04
CA GLN A 83 3.64 -2.14 19.29
C GLN A 83 4.68 -2.60 20.32
N ARG A 84 5.76 -3.28 19.91
CA ARG A 84 6.85 -3.69 20.81
C ARG A 84 7.63 -2.51 21.39
N ARG A 85 7.72 -1.39 20.67
CA ARG A 85 8.44 -0.19 21.12
C ARG A 85 7.62 0.69 22.08
N SER A 86 6.31 0.48 22.12
CA SER A 86 5.36 1.18 22.99
C SER A 86 5.10 0.47 24.32
N ARG A 87 5.55 -0.78 24.48
CA ARG A 87 5.58 -1.50 25.76
C ARG A 87 6.95 -1.34 26.40
#